data_AF-A0A916RB36-F1
#
_entry.id   AF-A0A916RB36-F1
#
_cell.length_a   1.000
_cell.length_b   1.000
_cell.length_c   1.000
_cell.angle_alpha   90.00
_cell.angle_beta   90.00
_cell.angle_gamma   90.00
#
_symmetry.space_group_name_H-M   'P 1'
#
loop_
_entity.id
_entity.type
_entity.pdbx_description
1 polymer ?
#
loop_
_entity_poly.entity_id
_entity_poly.type
_entity_poly.pdbx_seq_one_letter_code
_entity_poly.pdbx_strand_id
1 'polypeptide(L)' 'MCDRYGLTYIEQEESYTSKASFLDGDRIPVYNADNPSEYSFSGKRVKRGLYKTKQE' A
#
# COMPACT_ATOMS: atom_id res chain seq x y z
N MET A 1 -7.62 11.73 -19.74
CA MET A 1 -8.95 11.16 -20.10
C MET A 1 -10.01 11.53 -19.08
N CYS A 2 -9.74 11.37 -17.77
CA CYS A 2 -10.64 11.72 -16.65
C CYS A 2 -11.11 13.18 -16.65
N ASP A 3 -10.19 14.12 -16.89
CA ASP A 3 -10.48 15.56 -16.90
C ASP A 3 -11.55 15.96 -17.93
N ARG A 4 -11.60 15.27 -19.09
CA ARG A 4 -12.65 15.49 -20.11
C ARG A 4 -14.07 15.15 -19.65
N TYR A 5 -14.18 14.41 -18.54
CA TYR A 5 -15.45 14.04 -17.90
C TYR A 5 -15.66 14.76 -16.56
N GLY A 6 -14.83 15.78 -16.24
CA GLY A 6 -14.91 16.51 -14.97
C GLY A 6 -14.42 15.71 -13.77
N LEU A 7 -13.65 14.64 -13.98
CA LEU A 7 -13.11 13.81 -12.91
C LEU A 7 -11.69 14.26 -12.54
N THR A 8 -11.49 14.58 -11.26
CA THR A 8 -10.16 14.85 -10.71
C THR A 8 -9.39 13.55 -10.59
N TYR A 9 -8.24 13.50 -11.26
CA TYR A 9 -7.31 12.37 -11.18
C TYR A 9 -6.13 12.77 -10.31
N ILE A 10 -5.77 11.89 -9.37
CA ILE A 10 -4.63 12.07 -8.48
C ILE A 10 -3.76 10.83 -8.61
N GLU A 11 -2.49 11.04 -8.95
CA GLU A 11 -1.48 9.99 -8.98
C GLU A 11 -0.92 9.76 -7.59
N GLN A 12 -0.66 8.50 -7.25
CA GLN A 12 -0.04 8.11 -6.00
C GLN A 12 0.93 6.97 -6.24
N GLU A 13 2.03 6.98 -5.49
CA GLU A 13 3.04 5.92 -5.46
C GLU A 13 2.43 4.62 -4.88
N GLU A 14 2.69 3.47 -5.52
CA GLU A 14 2.01 2.19 -5.22
C GLU A 14 2.88 1.20 -4.43
N SER A 15 4.07 1.58 -3.97
CA SER A 15 4.96 0.69 -3.22
C SER A 15 4.28 0.20 -1.95
N TYR A 16 4.39 -1.11 -1.70
CA TYR A 16 3.91 -1.77 -0.48
C TYR A 16 2.42 -1.58 -0.11
N THR A 17 1.60 -0.97 -0.96
CA THR A 17 0.14 -0.79 -0.75
C THR A 17 -0.61 -2.11 -0.57
N SER A 18 -0.06 -3.21 -1.12
CA SER A 18 -0.61 -4.56 -0.97
C SER A 18 -0.20 -5.28 0.33
N LYS A 19 0.75 -4.71 1.09
CA LYS A 19 1.34 -5.28 2.30
C LYS A 19 1.05 -4.46 3.57
N ALA A 20 0.91 -3.14 3.45
CA ALA A 20 0.65 -2.25 4.57
C ALA A 20 -0.80 -2.31 5.05
N SER A 21 -1.00 -2.34 6.37
CA SER A 21 -2.31 -2.29 7.01
C SER A 21 -2.72 -0.84 7.30
N PHE A 22 -3.84 -0.41 6.72
CA PHE A 22 -4.43 0.88 7.03
C PHE A 22 -4.95 0.95 8.48
N LEU A 23 -5.57 -0.13 8.96
CA LEU A 23 -6.17 -0.17 10.31
C LEU A 23 -5.11 -0.17 11.41
N ASP A 24 -3.94 -0.74 11.13
CA ASP A 24 -2.81 -0.74 12.07
C ASP A 24 -1.91 0.49 11.92
N GLY A 25 -2.22 1.38 10.96
CA GLY A 25 -1.48 2.62 10.72
C GLY A 25 -0.06 2.38 10.18
N ASP A 26 0.14 1.33 9.38
CA ASP A 26 1.45 1.02 8.83
C ASP A 26 1.95 2.16 7.94
N ARG A 27 3.21 2.57 8.15
CA ARG A 27 3.87 3.50 7.25
C ARG A 27 4.11 2.83 5.90
N ILE A 28 3.83 3.55 4.82
CA ILE A 28 4.07 3.12 3.44
C ILE A 28 5.31 3.86 2.91
N PRO A 29 6.51 3.24 2.93
CA PRO A 29 7.71 3.83 2.35
C PRO A 29 7.68 3.73 0.81
N VAL A 30 8.40 4.62 0.14
CA VAL A 30 8.64 4.51 -1.30
C VAL A 30 9.78 3.52 -1.53
N TYR A 31 9.60 2.56 -2.45
CA TYR A 31 10.66 1.62 -2.79
C TYR A 31 11.87 2.33 -3.42
N ASN A 32 13.07 1.97 -2.97
CA ASN A 32 14.32 2.44 -3.54
C ASN A 32 15.13 1.23 -4.06
N ALA A 33 15.35 1.17 -5.38
CA ALA A 33 16.07 0.08 -6.03
C ALA A 33 17.60 0.14 -5.78
N ASP A 34 18.16 1.33 -5.59
CA ASP A 34 19.60 1.53 -5.36
C ASP A 34 20.00 1.18 -3.92
N ASN A 35 19.06 1.29 -2.98
CA ASN A 35 19.24 0.91 -1.58
C ASN A 35 18.02 0.14 -1.05
N PRO A 36 17.91 -1.16 -1.40
CA PRO A 36 16.77 -1.98 -0.98
C PRO A 36 16.78 -2.14 0.54
N SER A 37 15.71 -1.67 1.17
CA SER A 37 15.47 -1.82 2.61
C SER A 37 14.39 -2.86 2.87
N GLU A 38 14.58 -3.68 3.90
CA GLU A 38 13.54 -4.58 4.39
C GLU A 38 12.58 -3.81 5.30
N TYR A 39 11.28 -3.95 5.04
CA TYR A 39 10.21 -3.35 5.84
C TYR A 39 9.31 -4.43 6.43
N SER A 40 9.03 -4.31 7.73
CA SER A 40 8.03 -5.12 8.39
C SER A 40 6.68 -4.39 8.40
N PHE A 41 5.64 -5.14 8.05
CA PHE A 41 4.25 -4.69 8.13
C PHE A 41 3.55 -5.44 9.25
N SER A 42 2.55 -4.82 9.85
CA SER A 42 1.89 -5.37 11.04
C SER A 42 0.94 -6.52 10.71
N GLY A 43 0.35 -6.52 9.51
CA GLY A 43 -0.51 -7.57 9.01
C GLY A 43 0.13 -8.47 7.94
N LYS A 44 -0.66 -9.40 7.41
CA LYS A 44 -0.24 -10.31 6.34
C LYS A 44 -1.38 -10.61 5.36
N ARG A 45 -1.06 -10.68 4.06
CA ARG A 45 -1.98 -11.20 3.05
C ARG A 45 -2.03 -12.72 3.13
N VAL A 46 -3.21 -13.28 3.39
CA VAL A 46 -3.41 -14.73 3.51
C VAL A 46 -3.68 -15.34 2.13
N LYS A 47 -4.54 -14.70 1.33
CA LYS A 47 -4.85 -15.08 -0.05
C LYS A 47 -5.31 -13.87 -0.86
N ARG A 48 -5.49 -14.02 -2.17
CA ARG A 48 -6.05 -12.95 -3.01
C ARG A 48 -7.40 -12.50 -2.44
N GLY A 49 -7.54 -11.21 -2.17
CA GLY A 49 -8.76 -10.61 -1.60
C GLY A 49 -8.92 -10.77 -0.08
N LEU A 50 -7.96 -11.39 0.63
CA LEU A 50 -8.02 -11.54 2.09
C LEU A 50 -6.69 -11.12 2.74
N TYR A 51 -6.76 -10.04 3.52
CA TYR A 51 -5.67 -9.51 4.33
C TYR A 51 -6.05 -9.65 5.82
N LYS A 52 -5.10 -10.09 6.65
CA LYS A 52 -5.27 -10.19 8.10
C LYS A 52 -4.44 -9.09 8.77
N THR A 53 -5.09 -8.24 9.55
CA THR A 53 -4.47 -7.17 10.35
C THR A 53 -3.85 -7.71 11.64
N LYS A 54 -3.09 -6.88 12.36
CA LYS A 54 -2.42 -7.31 13.60
C LYS A 54 -3.40 -7.69 14.71
N GLN A 55 -4.54 -7.00 14.79
CA GLN A 55 -5.51 -7.11 15.89
C GLN A 55 -6.50 -8.29 15.76
N GLU A 56 -6.27 -9.26 14.88
CA GLU A 56 -7.10 -10.48 14.70
C GLU A 56 -6.39 -11.79 15.09
#